data_AF-A0A3B5M9P4-F1
#
_entry.id   AF-A0A3B5M9P4-F1
#
_cell.length_a   1.000
_cell.length_b   1.000
_cell.length_c   1.000
_cell.angle_alpha   90.00
_cell.angle_beta   90.00
_cell.angle_gamma   90.00
#
_symmetry.space_group_name_H-M   'P 1'
#
loop_
_entity.id
_entity.type
_entity.pdbx_description
1 polymer ?
#
loop_
_entity_poly.entity_id
_entity_poly.type
_entity_poly.pdbx_seq_one_letter_code
_entity_poly.pdbx_strand_id
1 'polypeptide(L)'
;MSVNTVPRQSLAHKMIWLFTFNGRDGLNFSLCSLAMLCIHEASFSPLLGLVVVVLVLLELLRCQLAHRVVKMKELQHQDLLLASPNNTINYTLLSNDNAFLSYHPHPFTQRTLTARFQVNNTRPPHVQLIRKPVLTVMGLLALLGETQVLAQVLNSGRQENSTVGVLASTHRPLIHGGSDSWQAAVLVYNSDDNSTSQLSVCYPGLLYVTYYMDNNVTNPQQLWQSMGSPDFPTAQQFRQLRSVEDPRTDGPQKLPPGDTLTLKAKLSLPSVLLVHVCARPEVGPDQVGKSLRLLDQKVGGLYRVRAVDYWGRAGPYSLPERFSDGE
;
A
#
# COMPACT_ATOMS: atom_id res chain seq x y z
N MET A 1 -7.30 -24.45 24.10
CA MET A 1 -7.82 -24.61 22.73
C MET A 1 -6.66 -24.52 21.76
N SER A 2 -6.46 -25.56 20.95
CA SER A 2 -5.35 -25.69 20.00
C SER A 2 -5.51 -24.70 18.86
N VAL A 3 -4.65 -23.69 18.79
CA VAL A 3 -4.56 -22.78 17.64
C VAL A 3 -3.55 -23.41 16.67
N ASN A 4 -4.03 -23.92 15.54
CA ASN A 4 -3.14 -24.36 14.46
C ASN A 4 -2.51 -23.11 13.84
N THR A 5 -1.25 -22.84 14.18
CA THR A 5 -0.45 -21.74 13.66
C THR A 5 0.37 -22.22 12.47
N VAL A 6 0.22 -21.60 11.30
CA VAL A 6 1.12 -21.82 10.15
C VAL A 6 2.11 -20.66 10.09
N PRO A 7 3.43 -20.89 10.20
CA PRO A 7 4.43 -19.84 10.04
C PRO A 7 4.40 -19.31 8.60
N ARG A 8 4.32 -17.98 8.43
CA ARG A 8 4.40 -17.36 7.09
C ARG A 8 5.86 -17.39 6.63
N GLN A 9 6.12 -17.98 5.46
CA GLN A 9 7.33 -17.61 4.71
C GLN A 9 7.11 -16.20 4.15
N SER A 10 7.69 -15.21 4.84
CA SER A 10 7.47 -13.80 4.57
C SER A 10 8.05 -13.41 3.20
N LEU A 11 7.17 -13.09 2.25
CA LEU A 11 7.45 -12.29 1.05
C LEU A 11 7.82 -10.82 1.38
N ALA A 12 7.40 -10.31 2.55
CA ALA A 12 7.55 -8.89 2.92
C ALA A 12 8.98 -8.49 3.32
N HIS A 13 9.76 -9.41 3.91
CA HIS A 13 11.11 -9.16 4.43
C HIS A 13 12.21 -9.03 3.36
N LYS A 14 11.90 -9.17 2.07
CA LYS A 14 12.87 -9.00 0.97
C LYS A 14 12.34 -8.08 -0.13
N MET A 15 11.97 -6.84 0.23
CA MET A 15 11.98 -5.76 -0.76
C MET A 15 13.43 -5.32 -1.00
N ILE A 16 14.14 -6.06 -1.86
CA ILE A 16 15.44 -5.64 -2.38
C ILE A 16 15.18 -4.73 -3.59
N TRP A 17 15.54 -3.47 -3.46
CA TRP A 17 15.55 -2.51 -4.56
C TRP A 17 16.73 -2.83 -5.49
N LEU A 18 16.46 -3.49 -6.61
CA LEU A 18 17.42 -3.60 -7.71
C LEU A 18 17.22 -2.43 -8.67
N PHE A 19 18.07 -1.41 -8.53
CA PHE A 19 18.25 -0.38 -9.55
C PHE A 19 19.32 -0.87 -10.54
N THR A 20 18.91 -1.27 -11.74
CA THR A 20 19.86 -1.50 -12.83
C THR A 20 20.05 -0.21 -13.62
N PHE A 21 21.19 0.45 -13.41
CA PHE A 21 21.69 1.49 -14.31
C PHE A 21 22.23 0.79 -15.57
N ASN A 22 21.59 1.03 -16.71
CA ASN A 22 22.04 0.46 -17.97
C ASN A 22 23.15 1.34 -18.56
N GLY A 23 24.38 1.10 -18.11
CA GLY A 23 25.60 1.56 -18.77
C GLY A 23 25.91 0.63 -19.94
N ARG A 24 26.23 1.23 -21.09
CA ARG A 24 26.57 0.53 -22.33
C ARG A 24 27.71 -0.47 -22.12
N ASP A 25 27.55 -1.62 -22.75
CA ASP A 25 28.56 -2.47 -23.41
C ASP A 25 28.61 -3.92 -22.90
N GLY A 26 28.36 -4.85 -23.83
CA GLY A 26 29.03 -6.15 -23.92
C GLY A 26 28.58 -7.28 -22.98
N LEU A 27 27.98 -8.31 -23.58
CA LEU A 27 27.67 -9.62 -23.01
C LEU A 27 28.88 -10.31 -22.34
N ASN A 28 28.68 -10.84 -21.13
CA ASN A 28 28.82 -12.28 -20.80
C ASN A 28 28.57 -12.54 -19.30
N PHE A 29 27.56 -13.35 -18.98
CA PHE A 29 27.38 -13.92 -17.63
C PHE A 29 27.58 -15.43 -17.68
N SER A 30 28.65 -15.90 -17.04
CA SER A 30 28.86 -17.31 -16.69
C SER A 30 28.09 -17.60 -15.39
N LEU A 31 27.15 -18.54 -15.45
CA LEU A 31 26.39 -19.03 -14.31
C LEU A 31 27.23 -20.07 -13.56
N CYS A 32 27.49 -19.83 -12.28
CA CYS A 32 27.94 -20.88 -11.38
C CYS A 32 27.18 -20.81 -10.04
N SER A 33 26.53 -21.94 -9.74
CA SER A 33 26.27 -22.53 -8.42
C SER A 33 24.91 -22.38 -7.70
N LEU A 34 24.41 -23.58 -7.38
CA LEU A 34 23.46 -24.00 -6.34
C LEU A 34 21.97 -23.63 -6.52
N ALA A 35 21.28 -24.51 -7.26
CA ALA A 35 19.84 -24.53 -7.40
C ALA A 35 19.14 -25.15 -6.16
N MET A 36 18.54 -24.29 -5.33
CA MET A 36 17.18 -24.56 -4.85
C MET A 36 16.24 -23.87 -5.85
N LEU A 37 15.33 -24.62 -6.49
CA LEU A 37 14.32 -24.02 -7.37
C LEU A 37 13.39 -23.13 -6.53
N CYS A 38 13.69 -21.83 -6.49
CA CYS A 38 12.76 -20.80 -6.04
C CYS A 38 12.09 -20.21 -7.29
N ILE A 39 10.77 -20.17 -7.31
CA ILE A 39 10.04 -19.51 -8.39
C ILE A 39 9.95 -18.03 -8.03
N HIS A 40 10.48 -17.18 -8.92
CA HIS A 40 10.42 -15.73 -8.85
C HIS A 40 9.61 -15.20 -10.03
N GLU A 41 8.48 -14.54 -9.77
CA GLU A 41 7.73 -13.78 -10.78
C GLU A 41 8.19 -12.32 -10.73
N ALA A 42 9.28 -12.03 -11.45
CA ALA A 42 9.90 -10.70 -11.47
C ALA A 42 9.13 -9.68 -12.33
N SER A 43 8.14 -10.11 -13.12
CA SER A 43 7.36 -9.23 -14.00
C SER A 43 5.93 -9.73 -14.14
N PHE A 44 5.16 -9.68 -13.07
CA PHE A 44 3.74 -9.99 -13.15
C PHE A 44 2.98 -8.83 -13.84
N SER A 45 2.46 -9.09 -15.05
CA SER A 45 1.74 -8.13 -15.87
C SER A 45 0.40 -8.72 -16.33
N PRO A 46 -0.76 -8.07 -16.08
CA PRO A 46 -2.06 -8.62 -16.51
C PRO A 46 -2.25 -8.65 -18.03
N LEU A 47 -1.44 -7.90 -18.78
CA LEU A 47 -1.58 -7.69 -20.22
C LEU A 47 -0.18 -7.46 -20.80
N LEU A 48 0.42 -8.50 -21.38
CA LEU A 48 1.64 -8.35 -22.20
C LEU A 48 1.21 -8.17 -23.67
N GLY A 49 1.72 -7.13 -24.36
CA GLY A 49 1.73 -7.06 -25.83
C GLY A 49 1.55 -5.68 -26.46
N LEU A 50 2.51 -5.32 -27.31
CA LEU A 50 2.74 -4.09 -28.08
C LEU A 50 1.58 -3.59 -28.99
N VAL A 51 1.48 -2.25 -29.09
CA VAL A 51 1.18 -1.42 -30.28
C VAL A 51 -0.16 -1.65 -31.04
N VAL A 52 -1.10 -0.73 -30.75
CA VAL A 52 -2.06 -0.05 -31.66
C VAL A 52 -3.25 -0.88 -32.20
N VAL A 53 -4.44 -0.26 -32.13
CA VAL A 53 -5.77 -0.67 -32.64
C VAL A 53 -6.60 -1.65 -31.80
N VAL A 54 -6.72 -1.41 -30.48
CA VAL A 54 -7.98 -1.65 -29.73
C VAL A 54 -8.18 -0.50 -28.73
N LEU A 55 -8.06 0.73 -29.23
CA LEU A 55 -8.54 1.96 -28.57
C LEU A 55 -10.03 2.05 -28.96
N VAL A 56 -11.02 2.01 -28.08
CA VAL A 56 -11.50 3.15 -27.29
C VAL A 56 -12.32 2.68 -26.07
N LEU A 57 -12.64 1.39 -25.94
CA LEU A 57 -13.50 0.89 -24.84
C LEU A 57 -12.74 0.38 -23.60
N LEU A 58 -11.40 0.22 -23.68
CA LEU A 58 -10.59 -0.36 -22.60
C LEU A 58 -9.78 0.65 -21.77
N GLU A 59 -9.74 1.93 -22.18
CA GLU A 59 -8.95 2.98 -21.51
C GLU A 59 -9.61 3.56 -20.25
N LEU A 60 -10.93 3.37 -20.09
CA LEU A 60 -11.66 3.81 -18.89
C LEU A 60 -11.38 2.94 -17.65
N LEU A 61 -10.82 1.74 -17.83
CA LEU A 61 -10.57 0.74 -16.77
C LEU A 61 -9.12 0.74 -16.21
N ARG A 62 -8.26 1.69 -16.59
CA ARG A 62 -6.86 1.77 -16.09
C ARG A 62 -6.64 2.78 -14.95
N CYS A 63 -7.68 3.52 -14.60
CA CYS A 63 -7.57 4.89 -14.11
C CYS A 63 -8.15 5.12 -12.71
N GLN A 64 -9.12 4.31 -12.30
CA GLN A 64 -9.70 4.39 -10.97
C GLN A 64 -9.03 3.33 -10.08
N LEU A 65 -9.37 3.20 -8.78
CA LEU A 65 -9.06 1.98 -8.02
C LEU A 65 -9.44 0.71 -8.83
N ALA A 66 -10.32 0.87 -9.83
CA ALA A 66 -10.68 -0.06 -10.88
C ALA A 66 -9.62 -0.37 -11.96
N HIS A 67 -8.31 -0.30 -11.69
CA HIS A 67 -7.38 -1.30 -12.28
C HIS A 67 -7.60 -2.68 -11.62
N ARG A 68 -8.89 -3.09 -11.59
CA ARG A 68 -9.57 -4.26 -10.99
C ARG A 68 -8.69 -5.20 -10.16
N VAL A 69 -8.39 -4.88 -8.90
CA VAL A 69 -7.73 -5.81 -7.95
C VAL A 69 -6.51 -6.57 -8.48
N VAL A 70 -5.85 -6.06 -9.53
CA VAL A 70 -4.85 -6.81 -10.31
C VAL A 70 -3.62 -7.16 -9.44
N LYS A 71 -3.40 -6.40 -8.36
CA LYS A 71 -2.39 -6.68 -7.32
C LYS A 71 -2.84 -7.67 -6.22
N MET A 72 -4.13 -7.91 -6.08
CA MET A 72 -4.72 -8.84 -5.10
C MET A 72 -4.70 -10.29 -5.58
N LYS A 73 -4.01 -10.57 -6.69
CA LYS A 73 -3.50 -11.90 -6.93
C LYS A 73 -2.49 -12.31 -5.87
N GLU A 74 -1.74 -11.40 -5.25
CA GLU A 74 -0.85 -11.74 -4.14
C GLU A 74 -1.59 -12.45 -2.98
N LEU A 75 -2.88 -12.14 -2.80
CA LEU A 75 -3.76 -12.79 -1.83
C LEU A 75 -4.28 -14.14 -2.29
N GLN A 76 -4.64 -14.25 -3.56
CA GLN A 76 -4.89 -15.55 -4.18
C GLN A 76 -3.63 -16.44 -4.12
N HIS A 77 -2.42 -15.89 -4.26
CA HIS A 77 -1.19 -16.64 -4.10
C HIS A 77 -0.97 -17.01 -2.63
N GLN A 78 -1.28 -16.13 -1.68
CA GLN A 78 -1.18 -16.46 -0.26
C GLN A 78 -2.15 -17.59 0.14
N ASP A 79 -3.43 -17.48 -0.20
CA ASP A 79 -4.45 -18.45 0.24
C ASP A 79 -4.48 -19.73 -0.63
N LEU A 80 -4.26 -19.62 -1.95
CA LEU A 80 -4.34 -20.78 -2.87
C LEU A 80 -3.01 -21.48 -3.11
N LEU A 81 -1.86 -20.79 -2.97
CA LEU A 81 -0.55 -21.40 -3.17
C LEU A 81 0.17 -21.58 -1.83
N LEU A 82 0.38 -20.52 -1.04
CA LEU A 82 1.26 -20.59 0.14
C LEU A 82 0.62 -21.23 1.38
N ALA A 83 -0.68 -21.05 1.58
CA ALA A 83 -1.41 -21.61 2.72
C ALA A 83 -1.90 -23.06 2.48
N SER A 84 -1.72 -23.59 1.26
CA SER A 84 -2.16 -24.95 0.92
C SER A 84 -1.19 -26.00 1.49
N PRO A 85 -1.67 -26.96 2.32
CA PRO A 85 -0.82 -27.93 3.01
C PRO A 85 -0.09 -28.92 2.08
N ASN A 86 -0.50 -29.02 0.80
CA ASN A 86 0.10 -29.91 -0.20
C ASN A 86 0.92 -29.15 -1.26
N ASN A 87 1.31 -27.90 -1.00
CA ASN A 87 2.03 -27.12 -1.99
C ASN A 87 3.49 -27.58 -2.16
N THR A 88 3.86 -27.91 -3.39
CA THR A 88 5.22 -28.27 -3.81
C THR A 88 5.99 -27.09 -4.43
N ILE A 89 5.33 -25.94 -4.64
CA ILE A 89 5.87 -24.75 -5.30
C ILE A 89 6.41 -23.78 -4.24
N ASN A 90 7.74 -23.63 -4.20
CA ASN A 90 8.43 -22.64 -3.38
C ASN A 90 8.38 -21.25 -4.03
N TYR A 91 7.27 -20.55 -3.80
CA TYR A 91 7.02 -19.19 -4.31
C TYR A 91 7.52 -18.15 -3.30
N THR A 92 8.51 -17.35 -3.68
CA THR A 92 9.26 -16.50 -2.72
C THR A 92 9.22 -15.01 -3.02
N LEU A 93 8.83 -14.61 -4.25
CA LEU A 93 8.80 -13.21 -4.66
C LEU A 93 7.72 -12.95 -5.71
N LEU A 94 6.89 -11.94 -5.45
CA LEU A 94 6.01 -11.31 -6.42
C LEU A 94 6.44 -9.84 -6.55
N SER A 95 6.80 -9.41 -7.76
CA SER A 95 7.13 -8.01 -8.03
C SER A 95 6.17 -7.41 -9.05
N ASN A 96 5.76 -6.17 -8.77
CA ASN A 96 4.89 -5.42 -9.66
C ASN A 96 5.72 -4.40 -10.45
N ASP A 97 5.77 -4.57 -11.77
CA ASP A 97 6.57 -3.72 -12.65
C ASP A 97 5.84 -2.40 -12.99
N ASN A 98 5.76 -1.48 -12.02
CA ASN A 98 5.02 -0.22 -12.16
C ASN A 98 5.80 1.00 -11.63
N ALA A 99 7.12 0.91 -11.51
CA ALA A 99 7.98 2.02 -11.12
C ALA A 99 8.29 3.01 -12.29
N PHE A 100 7.67 2.84 -13.45
CA PHE A 100 7.84 3.73 -14.60
C PHE A 100 7.34 5.15 -14.30
N LEU A 101 7.92 6.13 -15.00
CA LEU A 101 7.43 7.51 -15.03
C LEU A 101 6.42 7.69 -16.15
N SER A 102 5.29 8.33 -15.86
CA SER A 102 4.24 8.52 -16.87
C SER A 102 4.55 9.66 -17.84
N TYR A 103 4.03 9.58 -19.06
CA TYR A 103 4.21 10.58 -20.13
C TYR A 103 2.89 11.30 -20.44
N HIS A 104 2.97 12.58 -20.80
CA HIS A 104 1.85 13.32 -21.38
C HIS A 104 1.39 12.67 -22.69
N PRO A 105 0.07 12.65 -23.02
CA PRO A 105 -1.07 13.24 -22.29
C PRO A 105 -1.72 12.29 -21.27
N HIS A 106 -0.96 11.33 -20.73
CA HIS A 106 -1.49 10.21 -19.96
C HIS A 106 -0.87 10.09 -18.55
N PRO A 107 -0.90 11.15 -17.70
CA PRO A 107 -0.21 11.15 -16.41
C PRO A 107 -0.74 10.08 -15.45
N PHE A 108 -2.05 9.82 -15.44
CA PHE A 108 -2.69 8.86 -14.54
C PHE A 108 -2.97 7.49 -15.18
N THR A 109 -3.13 7.41 -16.49
CA THR A 109 -3.67 6.22 -17.18
C THR A 109 -2.62 5.13 -17.47
N GLN A 110 -1.33 5.48 -17.37
CA GLN A 110 -0.23 4.54 -17.55
C GLN A 110 0.02 3.69 -16.29
N ARG A 111 0.67 2.53 -16.44
CA ARG A 111 0.97 1.59 -15.35
C ARG A 111 2.15 2.08 -14.50
N THR A 112 1.89 3.09 -13.69
CA THR A 112 2.86 3.76 -12.82
C THR A 112 2.39 3.83 -11.36
N LEU A 113 3.32 3.89 -10.41
CA LEU A 113 3.04 4.16 -8.99
C LEU A 113 2.71 5.64 -8.73
N THR A 114 3.23 6.53 -9.57
CA THR A 114 3.05 7.98 -9.48
C THR A 114 2.58 8.55 -10.81
N ALA A 115 1.78 9.62 -10.76
CA ALA A 115 1.48 10.44 -11.93
C ALA A 115 2.50 11.58 -12.03
N ARG A 116 3.21 11.65 -13.16
CA ARG A 116 4.24 12.66 -13.43
C ARG A 116 3.66 13.85 -14.20
N PHE A 117 3.94 15.05 -13.70
CA PHE A 117 3.63 16.32 -14.36
C PHE A 117 4.93 17.08 -14.64
N GLN A 118 5.18 17.39 -15.91
CA GLN A 118 6.31 18.22 -16.35
C GLN A 118 5.80 19.66 -16.50
N VAL A 119 6.07 20.50 -15.50
CA VAL A 119 5.50 21.85 -15.39
C VAL A 119 6.37 22.84 -16.16
N ASN A 120 6.27 22.77 -17.50
CA ASN A 120 7.15 23.48 -18.44
C ASN A 120 6.87 24.99 -18.54
N ASN A 121 5.74 25.46 -18.04
CA ASN A 121 5.36 26.88 -18.00
C ASN A 121 6.04 27.67 -16.87
N THR A 122 6.97 27.06 -16.12
CA THR A 122 7.76 27.71 -15.07
C THR A 122 9.21 27.91 -15.51
N ARG A 123 9.93 28.80 -14.83
CA ARG A 123 11.35 29.07 -15.08
C ARG A 123 12.13 28.92 -13.75
N PRO A 124 13.01 27.91 -13.61
CA PRO A 124 13.20 26.79 -14.54
C PRO A 124 11.97 25.86 -14.58
N PRO A 125 11.78 25.08 -15.67
CA PRO A 125 10.84 23.97 -15.68
C PRO A 125 11.11 23.01 -14.52
N HIS A 126 10.05 22.48 -13.92
CA HIS A 126 10.17 21.55 -12.80
C HIS A 126 9.21 20.35 -12.97
N VAL A 127 9.41 19.31 -12.15
CA VAL A 127 8.60 18.09 -12.18
C VAL A 127 7.85 17.96 -10.86
N GLN A 128 6.59 17.55 -10.95
CA GLN A 128 5.77 17.20 -9.79
C GLN A 128 5.30 15.75 -9.94
N LEU A 129 5.36 15.00 -8.84
CA LEU A 129 4.77 13.67 -8.74
C LEU A 129 3.56 13.71 -7.82
N ILE A 130 2.50 13.03 -8.24
CA ILE A 130 1.31 12.74 -7.43
C ILE A 130 1.26 11.24 -7.19
N ARG A 131 1.10 10.85 -5.93
CA ARG A 131 0.97 9.45 -5.55
C ARG A 131 -0.36 8.91 -6.06
N LYS A 132 -0.31 7.79 -6.78
CA LYS A 132 -1.52 7.10 -7.24
C LYS A 132 -2.03 6.15 -6.15
N PRO A 133 -3.34 5.82 -6.12
CA PRO A 133 -3.91 4.93 -5.10
C PRO A 133 -3.17 3.59 -4.95
N VAL A 134 -2.63 3.05 -6.06
CA VAL A 134 -1.85 1.81 -6.07
C VAL A 134 -0.62 1.86 -5.15
N LEU A 135 0.04 3.01 -5.01
CA LEU A 135 1.19 3.17 -4.13
C LEU A 135 0.73 3.30 -2.66
N THR A 136 -0.40 3.97 -2.41
CA THR A 136 -1.01 4.04 -1.08
C THR A 136 -1.44 2.66 -0.58
N VAL A 137 -2.01 1.81 -1.45
CA VAL A 137 -2.36 0.42 -1.10
C VAL A 137 -1.13 -0.40 -0.72
N MET A 138 0.03 -0.18 -1.35
CA MET A 138 1.28 -0.82 -0.91
C MET A 138 1.65 -0.43 0.52
N GLY A 139 1.40 0.82 0.91
CA GLY A 139 1.57 1.28 2.29
C GLY A 139 0.64 0.58 3.28
N LEU A 140 -0.61 0.30 2.88
CA LEU A 140 -1.55 -0.48 3.70
C LEU A 140 -1.12 -1.95 3.84
N LEU A 141 -0.63 -2.57 2.76
CA LEU A 141 -0.09 -3.93 2.79
C LEU A 141 1.14 -4.05 3.69
N ALA A 142 1.94 -2.99 3.81
CA ALA A 142 3.11 -2.94 4.68
C ALA A 142 2.76 -2.96 6.19
N LEU A 143 1.50 -2.75 6.56
CA LEU A 143 1.02 -2.84 7.95
C LEU A 143 0.63 -4.28 8.35
N LEU A 144 0.67 -5.25 7.42
CA LEU A 144 0.43 -6.66 7.74
C LEU A 144 1.61 -7.26 8.52
N GLY A 145 1.29 -8.00 9.59
CA GLY A 145 2.26 -8.70 10.42
C GLY A 145 2.84 -9.97 9.80
N GLU A 146 3.76 -10.58 10.53
CA GLU A 146 4.47 -11.79 10.13
C GLU A 146 3.64 -13.08 10.28
N THR A 147 2.65 -13.13 11.18
CA THR A 147 1.85 -14.34 11.41
C THR A 147 0.47 -14.21 10.78
N GLN A 148 0.15 -15.03 9.78
CA GLN A 148 -1.19 -15.05 9.19
C GLN A 148 -2.21 -15.63 10.18
N VAL A 149 -3.38 -15.02 10.25
CA VAL A 149 -4.50 -15.47 11.08
C VAL A 149 -5.58 -16.06 10.17
N LEU A 150 -6.23 -17.13 10.65
CA LEU A 150 -7.37 -17.71 9.97
C LEU A 150 -8.50 -16.67 9.87
N ALA A 151 -8.91 -16.36 8.65
CA ALA A 151 -10.04 -15.50 8.36
C ALA A 151 -11.03 -16.24 7.46
N GLN A 152 -12.32 -16.10 7.75
CA GLN A 152 -13.37 -16.74 6.97
C GLN A 152 -14.36 -15.68 6.50
N VAL A 153 -14.64 -15.68 5.21
CA VAL A 153 -15.70 -14.85 4.61
C VAL A 153 -16.97 -15.69 4.58
N LEU A 154 -17.91 -15.39 5.48
CA LEU A 154 -19.21 -16.05 5.51
C LEU A 154 -20.17 -15.31 4.58
N ASN A 155 -20.54 -15.94 3.47
CA ASN A 155 -21.59 -15.42 2.58
C ASN A 155 -22.84 -16.30 2.69
N SER A 156 -24.00 -15.71 2.98
CA SER A 156 -25.26 -16.43 3.17
C SER A 156 -25.91 -16.93 1.87
N GLY A 157 -25.22 -16.89 0.73
CA GLY A 157 -25.74 -17.41 -0.53
C GLY A 157 -24.68 -17.64 -1.62
N ARG A 158 -24.55 -18.92 -2.02
CA ARG A 158 -23.90 -19.49 -3.21
C ARG A 158 -22.36 -19.42 -3.34
N GLN A 159 -21.89 -20.43 -4.06
CA GLN A 159 -20.55 -21.02 -4.17
C GLN A 159 -19.48 -20.15 -4.86
N GLU A 160 -18.26 -20.31 -4.31
CA GLU A 160 -16.94 -20.42 -4.95
C GLU A 160 -16.23 -19.27 -5.66
N ASN A 161 -16.80 -18.08 -5.81
CA ASN A 161 -16.01 -16.90 -6.21
C ASN A 161 -16.46 -15.65 -5.44
N SER A 162 -16.21 -15.63 -4.13
CA SER A 162 -16.46 -14.42 -3.34
C SER A 162 -15.50 -13.31 -3.79
N THR A 163 -16.10 -12.26 -4.30
CA THR A 163 -15.50 -11.02 -4.81
C THR A 163 -14.89 -10.16 -3.70
N VAL A 164 -15.29 -10.44 -2.46
CA VAL A 164 -14.67 -9.94 -1.24
C VAL A 164 -13.71 -10.98 -0.70
N GLY A 165 -12.51 -10.53 -0.40
CA GLY A 165 -11.54 -11.31 0.33
C GLY A 165 -11.00 -10.57 1.54
N VAL A 166 -10.27 -11.30 2.37
CA VAL A 166 -9.71 -10.80 3.61
C VAL A 166 -8.33 -11.40 3.84
N LEU A 167 -7.38 -10.56 4.22
CA LEU A 167 -6.18 -10.99 4.89
C LEU A 167 -6.22 -10.53 6.34
N ALA A 168 -5.89 -11.44 7.24
CA ALA A 168 -5.66 -11.11 8.64
C ALA A 168 -4.26 -11.57 9.03
N SER A 169 -3.57 -10.71 9.79
CA SER A 169 -2.25 -11.00 10.31
C SER A 169 -2.09 -10.44 11.72
N THR A 170 -1.17 -11.02 12.47
CA THR A 170 -0.76 -10.56 13.78
C THR A 170 0.73 -10.38 13.84
N HIS A 171 1.14 -9.42 14.66
CA HIS A 171 2.50 -9.17 15.06
C HIS A 171 2.64 -9.44 16.55
N ARG A 172 3.71 -10.13 16.94
CA ARG A 172 4.07 -10.32 18.35
C ARG A 172 5.42 -9.67 18.64
N PRO A 173 5.52 -8.87 19.71
CA PRO A 173 6.77 -8.21 20.04
C PRO A 173 7.82 -9.25 20.43
N LEU A 174 9.02 -9.14 19.87
CA LEU A 174 10.15 -10.01 20.18
C LEU A 174 10.76 -9.69 21.56
N ILE A 175 10.68 -8.43 21.98
CA ILE A 175 11.26 -7.92 23.22
C ILE A 175 10.14 -7.26 24.03
N HIS A 176 9.95 -7.71 25.27
CA HIS A 176 9.04 -7.07 26.21
C HIS A 176 9.64 -5.76 26.75
N GLY A 177 8.77 -4.78 27.04
CA GLY A 177 9.19 -3.49 27.61
C GLY A 177 9.74 -2.46 26.64
N GLY A 178 9.60 -2.67 25.34
CA GLY A 178 10.08 -1.75 24.30
C GLY A 178 9.05 -0.76 23.79
N SER A 179 9.40 -0.16 22.65
CA SER A 179 8.51 0.63 21.78
C SER A 179 7.58 -0.24 20.92
N ASP A 180 7.71 -1.57 21.04
CA ASP A 180 6.94 -2.57 20.30
C ASP A 180 5.83 -3.20 21.15
N SER A 181 4.78 -3.68 20.49
CA SER A 181 3.59 -4.23 21.13
C SER A 181 2.85 -5.18 20.21
N TRP A 182 1.88 -5.92 20.76
CA TRP A 182 1.00 -6.76 19.97
C TRP A 182 0.16 -5.92 18.98
N GLN A 183 0.07 -6.39 17.73
CA GLN A 183 -0.72 -5.74 16.68
C GLN A 183 -1.50 -6.80 15.89
N ALA A 184 -2.66 -6.42 15.38
CA ALA A 184 -3.41 -7.18 14.39
C ALA A 184 -3.85 -6.26 13.25
N ALA A 185 -3.64 -6.73 12.03
CA ALA A 185 -3.99 -6.01 10.82
C ALA A 185 -4.92 -6.89 9.99
N VAL A 186 -6.11 -6.36 9.68
CA VAL A 186 -7.12 -7.04 8.87
C VAL A 186 -7.42 -6.18 7.65
N LEU A 187 -6.99 -6.65 6.48
CA LEU A 187 -7.20 -6.02 5.20
C LEU A 187 -8.36 -6.71 4.49
N VAL A 188 -9.49 -6.02 4.38
CA VAL A 188 -10.65 -6.43 3.60
C VAL A 188 -10.64 -5.68 2.28
N TYR A 189 -10.92 -6.38 1.19
CA TYR A 189 -11.03 -5.76 -0.11
C TYR A 189 -12.29 -6.21 -0.81
N ASN A 190 -12.89 -5.27 -1.53
CA ASN A 190 -14.03 -5.56 -2.37
C ASN A 190 -13.63 -5.37 -3.85
N SER A 191 -13.62 -6.49 -4.57
CA SER A 191 -13.36 -6.54 -6.01
C SER A 191 -14.61 -6.56 -6.87
N ASP A 192 -15.79 -6.86 -6.31
CA ASP A 192 -17.08 -6.93 -6.99
C ASP A 192 -18.27 -7.10 -5.99
N ASP A 193 -19.40 -6.45 -6.25
CA ASP A 193 -20.64 -6.31 -5.47
C ASP A 193 -20.66 -6.00 -3.95
N ASN A 194 -21.69 -5.22 -3.59
CA ASN A 194 -21.92 -4.53 -2.32
C ASN A 194 -22.24 -5.50 -1.17
N SER A 195 -21.23 -5.90 -0.40
CA SER A 195 -21.41 -6.75 0.78
C SER A 195 -21.01 -6.01 2.06
N THR A 196 -21.80 -6.22 3.10
CA THR A 196 -21.48 -5.82 4.48
C THR A 196 -20.62 -6.90 5.12
N SER A 197 -19.35 -6.60 5.38
CA SER A 197 -18.44 -7.51 6.08
C SER A 197 -18.53 -7.29 7.59
N GLN A 198 -18.53 -8.39 8.36
CA GLN A 198 -18.49 -8.38 9.81
C GLN A 198 -17.13 -8.93 10.27
N LEU A 199 -16.34 -8.11 10.96
CA LEU A 199 -15.07 -8.50 11.57
C LEU A 199 -15.28 -8.77 13.07
N SER A 200 -14.49 -9.68 13.68
CA SER A 200 -14.46 -9.98 15.12
C SER A 200 -13.01 -10.14 15.60
N VAL A 201 -12.53 -9.26 16.48
CA VAL A 201 -11.18 -9.30 17.10
C VAL A 201 -11.29 -9.16 18.63
N CYS A 202 -10.55 -9.98 19.39
CA CYS A 202 -10.59 -10.08 20.86
C CYS A 202 -9.30 -9.60 21.51
N TYR A 203 -9.34 -8.63 22.45
CA TYR A 203 -8.33 -8.37 23.50
C TYR A 203 -8.70 -7.10 24.33
N PRO A 204 -8.51 -7.08 25.67
CA PRO A 204 -8.76 -5.90 26.50
C PRO A 204 -7.65 -4.83 26.39
N GLY A 205 -8.03 -3.54 26.43
CA GLY A 205 -7.08 -2.41 26.50
C GLY A 205 -6.51 -1.93 25.16
N LEU A 206 -7.09 -2.38 24.04
CA LEU A 206 -6.61 -2.08 22.69
C LEU A 206 -7.27 -0.83 22.08
N LEU A 207 -6.55 -0.21 21.13
CA LEU A 207 -7.10 0.78 20.20
C LEU A 207 -7.20 0.18 18.81
N TYR A 208 -8.18 0.62 18.03
CA TYR A 208 -8.23 0.34 16.60
C TYR A 208 -8.32 1.63 15.77
N VAL A 209 -7.76 1.57 14.57
CA VAL A 209 -7.83 2.58 13.52
C VAL A 209 -8.29 1.89 12.25
N THR A 210 -9.11 2.57 11.45
CA THR A 210 -9.52 2.06 10.14
C THR A 210 -9.03 2.98 9.03
N TYR A 211 -8.43 2.38 8.00
CA TYR A 211 -8.01 3.06 6.78
C TYR A 211 -8.87 2.59 5.62
N TYR A 212 -9.62 3.50 5.01
CA TYR A 212 -10.55 3.20 3.93
C TYR A 212 -10.17 3.94 2.65
N MET A 213 -10.20 3.23 1.52
CA MET A 213 -10.00 3.78 0.18
C MET A 213 -11.08 3.29 -0.76
N ASP A 214 -11.64 4.20 -1.54
CA ASP A 214 -12.48 3.91 -2.69
C ASP A 214 -12.36 5.03 -3.74
N ASN A 215 -13.07 4.89 -4.85
CA ASN A 215 -13.04 5.87 -5.94
C ASN A 215 -13.68 7.21 -5.60
N ASN A 216 -14.52 7.26 -4.57
CA ASN A 216 -15.26 8.44 -4.18
C ASN A 216 -14.45 9.29 -3.20
N VAL A 217 -13.60 8.65 -2.41
CA VAL A 217 -12.86 9.26 -1.30
C VAL A 217 -11.41 9.54 -1.67
N THR A 218 -10.72 8.61 -2.34
CA THR A 218 -9.28 8.70 -2.59
C THR A 218 -8.97 8.59 -4.09
N ASN A 219 -9.27 9.65 -4.85
CA ASN A 219 -9.16 9.63 -6.31
C ASN A 219 -8.57 10.93 -6.90
N PRO A 220 -7.24 11.07 -6.88
CA PRO A 220 -6.55 12.23 -7.46
C PRO A 220 -6.86 12.42 -8.95
N GLN A 221 -7.09 11.33 -9.71
CA GLN A 221 -7.39 11.44 -11.13
C GLN A 221 -8.75 12.09 -11.38
N GLN A 222 -9.80 11.64 -10.69
CA GLN A 222 -11.14 12.21 -10.87
C GLN A 222 -11.15 13.70 -10.47
N LEU A 223 -10.41 14.06 -9.42
CA LEU A 223 -10.23 15.45 -9.03
C LEU A 223 -9.50 16.25 -10.12
N TRP A 224 -8.41 15.73 -10.67
CA TRP A 224 -7.70 16.35 -11.81
C TRP A 224 -8.60 16.50 -13.05
N GLN A 225 -9.42 15.50 -13.36
CA GLN A 225 -10.38 15.55 -14.46
C GLN A 225 -11.45 16.62 -14.24
N SER A 226 -11.94 16.75 -13.01
CA SER A 226 -12.92 17.78 -12.63
C SER A 226 -12.36 19.21 -12.76
N MET A 227 -11.03 19.37 -12.69
CA MET A 227 -10.34 20.64 -12.93
C MET A 227 -10.14 20.96 -14.42
N GLY A 228 -10.70 20.15 -15.33
CA GLY A 228 -10.49 20.29 -16.77
C GLY A 228 -9.22 19.60 -17.27
N SER A 229 -8.63 18.69 -16.48
CA SER A 229 -7.43 17.93 -16.85
C SER A 229 -6.23 18.81 -17.27
N PRO A 230 -5.84 19.82 -16.46
CA PRO A 230 -4.79 20.76 -16.84
C PRO A 230 -3.44 20.06 -17.04
N ASP A 231 -2.75 20.36 -18.14
CA ASP A 231 -1.40 19.87 -18.44
C ASP A 231 -0.35 20.42 -17.47
N PHE A 232 -0.56 21.66 -17.01
CA PHE A 232 0.29 22.36 -16.04
C PHE A 232 -0.54 22.81 -14.85
N PRO A 233 -0.88 21.92 -13.89
CA PRO A 233 -1.63 22.30 -12.71
C PRO A 233 -0.92 23.40 -11.91
N THR A 234 -1.68 24.30 -11.31
CA THR A 234 -1.15 25.34 -10.42
C THR A 234 -0.71 24.73 -9.08
N ALA A 235 0.06 25.48 -8.29
CA ALA A 235 0.42 25.06 -6.93
C ALA A 235 -0.80 24.76 -6.05
N GLN A 236 -1.90 25.50 -6.22
CA GLN A 236 -3.15 25.25 -5.51
C GLN A 236 -3.82 23.95 -5.97
N GLN A 237 -3.86 23.69 -7.28
CA GLN A 237 -4.39 22.45 -7.82
C GLN A 237 -3.56 21.25 -7.34
N PHE A 238 -2.23 21.35 -7.33
CA PHE A 238 -1.39 20.30 -6.75
C PHE A 238 -1.65 20.06 -5.26
N ARG A 239 -1.90 21.10 -4.46
CA ARG A 239 -2.31 20.92 -3.05
C ARG A 239 -3.63 20.17 -2.93
N GLN A 240 -4.60 20.49 -3.78
CA GLN A 240 -5.89 19.78 -3.82
C GLN A 240 -5.70 18.32 -4.23
N LEU A 241 -4.90 18.04 -5.27
CA LEU A 241 -4.58 16.66 -5.68
C LEU A 241 -3.90 15.86 -4.57
N ARG A 242 -2.96 16.48 -3.83
CA ARG A 242 -2.27 15.83 -2.70
C ARG A 242 -3.19 15.56 -1.51
N SER A 243 -4.19 16.40 -1.29
CA SER A 243 -5.17 16.20 -0.21
C SER A 243 -6.03 14.94 -0.35
N VAL A 244 -6.04 14.31 -1.54
CA VAL A 244 -6.79 13.09 -1.82
C VAL A 244 -5.88 11.89 -2.17
N GLU A 245 -4.60 11.93 -1.78
CA GLU A 245 -3.67 10.79 -1.94
C GLU A 245 -3.78 9.75 -0.81
N ASP A 246 -4.20 10.19 0.38
CA ASP A 246 -4.23 9.39 1.60
C ASP A 246 -5.59 8.70 1.82
N PRO A 247 -5.59 7.54 2.48
CA PRO A 247 -6.83 6.86 2.84
C PRO A 247 -7.61 7.70 3.87
N ARG A 248 -8.94 7.58 3.84
CA ARG A 248 -9.77 8.10 4.93
C ARG A 248 -9.47 7.30 6.18
N THR A 249 -9.01 8.00 7.21
CA THR A 249 -8.57 7.41 8.48
C THR A 249 -9.60 7.75 9.55
N ASP A 250 -10.18 6.74 10.20
CA ASP A 250 -11.06 6.92 11.36
C ASP A 250 -10.38 6.31 12.61
N GLY A 251 -10.44 7.02 13.74
CA GLY A 251 -9.83 6.63 15.01
C GLY A 251 -8.60 7.47 15.38
N PRO A 252 -7.85 7.09 16.44
CA PRO A 252 -7.93 5.85 17.22
C PRO A 252 -9.18 5.75 18.12
N GLN A 253 -9.82 4.59 18.15
CA GLN A 253 -11.00 4.32 18.99
C GLN A 253 -10.72 3.17 19.97
N LYS A 254 -11.24 3.28 21.19
CA LYS A 254 -11.15 2.20 22.18
C LYS A 254 -12.04 1.04 21.75
N LEU A 255 -11.57 -0.19 21.96
CA LEU A 255 -12.42 -1.36 21.76
C LEU A 255 -13.58 -1.35 22.77
N PRO A 256 -14.79 -1.77 22.37
CA PRO A 256 -15.92 -1.92 23.28
C PRO A 256 -15.59 -2.86 24.45
N PRO A 257 -16.26 -2.71 25.61
CA PRO A 257 -16.12 -3.66 26.72
C PRO A 257 -16.62 -5.04 26.27
N GLY A 258 -15.68 -5.94 26.04
CA GLY A 258 -15.92 -7.27 25.50
C GLY A 258 -14.78 -7.73 24.61
N ASP A 259 -14.73 -9.03 24.41
CA ASP A 259 -13.69 -9.72 23.66
C ASP A 259 -13.96 -9.70 22.14
N THR A 260 -14.79 -8.80 21.63
CA THR A 260 -15.16 -8.81 20.21
C THR A 260 -15.39 -7.40 19.67
N LEU A 261 -14.53 -6.97 18.75
CA LEU A 261 -14.76 -5.80 17.91
C LEU A 261 -15.62 -6.18 16.70
N THR A 262 -16.88 -5.71 16.65
CA THR A 262 -17.75 -5.85 15.47
C THR A 262 -17.86 -4.54 14.71
N LEU A 263 -17.35 -4.52 13.47
CA LEU A 263 -17.48 -3.38 12.56
C LEU A 263 -18.48 -3.69 11.44
N LYS A 264 -19.36 -2.73 11.16
CA LYS A 264 -20.24 -2.75 9.98
C LYS A 264 -19.77 -1.66 9.02
N ALA A 265 -19.17 -2.07 7.91
CA ALA A 265 -18.72 -1.16 6.86
C ALA A 265 -19.45 -1.44 5.55
N LYS A 266 -19.81 -0.37 4.84
CA LYS A 266 -20.28 -0.45 3.45
C LYS A 266 -19.05 -0.30 2.55
N LEU A 267 -18.75 -1.34 1.78
CA LEU A 267 -17.56 -1.39 0.92
C LEU A 267 -17.98 -1.10 -0.52
N SER A 268 -17.69 0.12 -1.01
CA SER A 268 -17.94 0.49 -2.40
C SER A 268 -17.07 -0.31 -3.36
N LEU A 269 -17.46 -0.36 -4.63
CA LEU A 269 -16.71 -1.08 -5.66
C LEU A 269 -15.84 -0.13 -6.49
N PRO A 270 -14.52 -0.36 -6.59
CA PRO A 270 -13.67 -1.14 -5.68
C PRO A 270 -13.27 -0.35 -4.44
N SER A 271 -13.01 -1.07 -3.35
CA SER A 271 -12.55 -0.48 -2.10
C SER A 271 -11.60 -1.39 -1.34
N VAL A 272 -10.81 -0.76 -0.48
CA VAL A 272 -9.90 -1.41 0.46
C VAL A 272 -10.16 -0.84 1.84
N LEU A 273 -10.32 -1.71 2.83
CA LEU A 273 -10.47 -1.37 4.24
C LEU A 273 -9.40 -2.11 5.04
N LEU A 274 -8.49 -1.38 5.67
CA LEU A 274 -7.57 -1.94 6.67
C LEU A 274 -8.07 -1.58 8.07
N VAL A 275 -8.31 -2.58 8.90
CA VAL A 275 -8.54 -2.43 10.34
C VAL A 275 -7.24 -2.77 11.05
N HIS A 276 -6.64 -1.79 11.72
CA HIS A 276 -5.40 -1.96 12.45
C HIS A 276 -5.67 -1.82 13.95
N VAL A 277 -5.45 -2.90 14.70
CA VAL A 277 -5.68 -3.01 16.13
C VAL A 277 -4.32 -3.12 16.82
N CYS A 278 -4.05 -2.25 17.80
CA CYS A 278 -2.77 -2.23 18.50
C CYS A 278 -2.96 -2.24 20.02
N ALA A 279 -2.09 -2.99 20.70
CA ALA A 279 -1.86 -2.86 22.13
C ALA A 279 -0.95 -1.67 22.40
N ARG A 280 -1.05 -1.07 23.58
CA ARG A 280 -0.19 0.06 23.93
C ARG A 280 1.22 -0.45 24.23
N PRO A 281 2.26 0.00 23.50
CA PRO A 281 3.64 -0.27 23.91
C PRO A 281 4.00 0.44 25.21
N GLU A 282 4.93 -0.12 25.98
CA GLU A 282 5.38 0.50 27.24
C GLU A 282 6.06 1.85 26.99
N VAL A 283 6.93 1.90 25.98
CA VAL A 283 7.66 3.11 25.57
C VAL A 283 6.96 3.82 24.40
N GLY A 284 7.19 5.12 24.24
CA GLY A 284 6.73 5.87 23.07
C GLY A 284 7.54 5.53 21.80
N PRO A 285 7.16 6.10 20.64
CA PRO A 285 7.89 5.87 19.39
C PRO A 285 9.36 6.25 19.45
N ASP A 286 10.19 5.49 18.76
CA ASP A 286 11.61 5.79 18.60
C ASP A 286 11.86 7.02 17.71
N GLN A 287 13.08 7.54 17.75
CA GLN A 287 13.49 8.68 16.94
C GLN A 287 13.46 8.32 15.45
N VAL A 288 12.89 9.22 14.63
CA VAL A 288 12.98 9.10 13.17
C VAL A 288 14.46 9.15 12.76
N GLY A 289 14.91 8.13 12.02
CA GLY A 289 16.31 7.94 11.65
C GLY A 289 16.94 9.11 10.87
N LYS A 290 18.27 9.06 10.71
CA LYS A 290 19.14 10.13 10.15
C LYS A 290 18.92 10.48 8.66
N SER A 291 17.79 10.13 8.05
CA SER A 291 17.57 10.19 6.61
C SER A 291 16.59 11.28 6.17
N LEU A 292 16.28 12.27 7.02
CA LEU A 292 15.47 13.41 6.60
C LEU A 292 16.24 14.19 5.52
N ARG A 293 15.65 14.30 4.32
CA ARG A 293 16.18 15.09 3.22
C ARG A 293 15.09 15.96 2.64
N LEU A 294 15.47 17.18 2.30
CA LEU A 294 14.59 18.17 1.69
C LEU A 294 15.04 18.36 0.24
N LEU A 295 14.09 18.24 -0.69
CA LEU A 295 14.35 18.26 -2.13
C LEU A 295 13.65 19.41 -2.86
N ASP A 296 12.98 20.33 -2.12
CA ASP A 296 12.21 21.44 -2.69
C ASP A 296 12.84 22.80 -2.36
N GLN A 297 13.00 23.65 -3.37
CA GLN A 297 13.94 24.79 -3.45
C GLN A 297 13.39 26.15 -3.01
N LYS A 298 12.20 26.21 -2.41
CA LYS A 298 11.48 27.50 -2.21
C LYS A 298 11.02 27.78 -0.79
N VAL A 299 11.51 27.01 0.17
CA VAL A 299 11.17 27.19 1.58
C VAL A 299 12.43 27.08 2.44
N GLY A 300 13.09 28.23 2.65
CA GLY A 300 14.16 28.34 3.63
C GLY A 300 13.67 28.07 5.05
N GLY A 301 14.38 27.22 5.80
CA GLY A 301 13.98 26.89 7.17
C GLY A 301 14.77 25.76 7.81
N LEU A 302 14.44 25.49 9.08
CA LEU A 302 14.93 24.36 9.84
C LEU A 302 13.78 23.37 10.04
N TYR A 303 13.95 22.15 9.55
CA TYR A 303 12.90 21.13 9.56
C TYR A 303 13.28 19.98 10.48
N ARG A 304 12.29 19.45 11.19
CA ARG A 304 12.42 18.25 12.03
C ARG A 304 11.12 17.46 11.99
N VAL A 305 11.23 16.14 12.05
CA VAL A 305 10.08 15.23 12.00
C VAL A 305 10.10 14.34 13.23
N ARG A 306 8.93 13.95 13.74
CA ARG A 306 8.80 12.96 14.83
C ARG A 306 7.62 12.04 14.58
N ALA A 307 7.71 10.82 15.06
CA ALA A 307 6.59 9.88 15.06
C ALA A 307 5.61 10.21 16.20
N VAL A 308 4.33 9.94 15.99
CA VAL A 308 3.26 10.04 16.98
C VAL A 308 2.45 8.74 16.91
N ASP A 309 2.30 8.04 18.04
CA ASP A 309 1.55 6.78 18.10
C ASP A 309 0.03 7.00 18.25
N TYR A 310 -0.72 5.89 18.24
CA TYR A 310 -2.18 5.90 18.43
C TYR A 310 -2.63 6.36 19.83
N TRP A 311 -1.73 6.46 20.80
CA TRP A 311 -2.00 7.02 22.13
C TRP A 311 -1.62 8.50 22.23
N GLY A 312 -1.26 9.14 21.11
CA GLY A 312 -0.85 10.54 21.07
C GLY A 312 0.53 10.80 21.69
N ARG A 313 1.32 9.76 21.96
CA ARG A 313 2.69 9.91 22.47
C ARG A 313 3.62 10.23 21.31
N ALA A 314 4.35 11.32 21.45
CA ALA A 314 5.33 11.76 20.48
C ALA A 314 6.71 11.18 20.81
N GLY A 315 7.37 10.60 19.80
CA GLY A 315 8.77 10.23 19.90
C GLY A 315 9.72 11.43 19.85
N PRO A 316 11.03 11.21 20.03
CA PRO A 316 12.04 12.24 19.85
C PRO A 316 12.03 12.78 18.42
N TYR A 317 12.35 14.07 18.26
CA TYR A 317 12.55 14.68 16.94
C TYR A 317 13.76 14.07 16.24
N SER A 318 13.69 13.95 14.92
CA SER A 318 14.84 13.73 14.05
C SER A 318 15.90 14.80 14.28
N LEU A 319 17.13 14.53 13.83
CA LEU A 319 18.10 15.60 13.66
C LEU A 319 17.50 16.68 12.74
N PRO A 320 17.71 17.96 13.05
CA PRO A 320 17.16 19.03 12.25
C PRO A 320 17.90 19.12 10.93
N GLU A 321 17.16 19.22 9.83
CA GLU A 321 17.69 19.44 8.49
C GLU A 321 17.49 20.90 8.12
N ARG A 322 18.59 21.59 7.81
CA ARG A 322 18.53 22.98 7.37
C ARG A 322 18.39 23.01 5.86
N PHE A 323 17.36 23.70 5.40
CA PHE A 323 17.22 24.06 4.00
C PHE A 323 17.43 25.55 3.85
N SER A 324 18.37 25.92 2.98
CA SER A 324 18.53 27.32 2.57
C SER A 324 17.99 27.40 1.16
N ASP A 325 17.10 28.35 0.89
CA ASP A 325 16.75 28.65 -0.48
C ASP A 325 18.04 29.01 -1.20
N GLY A 326 18.36 28.28 -2.27
CA GLY A 326 19.46 28.63 -3.13
C GLY A 326 19.15 29.96 -3.80
N GLU A 327 20.04 30.94 -3.61
CA GLU A 327 20.17 32.06 -4.55
C GLU A 327 20.49 31.55 -5.96
#